data_AF-A0A967M232-F1
#
_entry.id   AF-A0A967M232-F1
#
_cell.length_a   1.000
_cell.length_b   1.000
_cell.length_c   1.000
_cell.angle_alpha   90.00
_cell.angle_beta   90.00
_cell.angle_gamma   90.00
#
_symmetry.space_group_name_H-M   'P 1'
#
loop_
_entity.id
_entity.type
_entity.pdbx_description
1 polymer ?
#
loop_
_entity_poly.entity_id
_entity_poly.type
_entity_poly.pdbx_seq_one_letter_code
_entity_poly.pdbx_strand_id
1 'polypeptide(L)'
;SGEVGKGIYDVFAHLGTRLSRTFDVGGRHVDKIRHSVEPEVGYLYIPREDQSDLPQFDRLDRIEATNRLRYALTNRLTARLDSKSGARYHEFLYLRLS
;
A
#
# COMPACT_ATOMS: atom_id res chain seq x y z
N SER A 1 18.39 -29.90 -28.98
CA SER A 1 19.07 -28.81 -28.26
C SER A 1 17.98 -27.99 -27.61
N GLY A 2 17.81 -28.11 -26.29
CA GLY A 2 16.76 -27.38 -25.58
C GLY A 2 17.29 -26.01 -25.19
N GLU A 3 16.69 -24.94 -25.72
CA GLU A 3 16.91 -23.60 -25.21
C GLU A 3 16.42 -23.54 -23.77
N VAL A 4 17.36 -23.48 -22.83
CA VAL A 4 17.05 -23.16 -21.44
C VAL A 4 16.85 -21.65 -21.40
N GLY A 5 15.61 -21.20 -21.57
CA GLY A 5 15.25 -19.81 -21.28
C GLY A 5 15.52 -19.54 -19.80
N LYS A 6 16.58 -18.80 -19.48
CA LYS A 6 16.81 -18.25 -18.13
C LYS A 6 15.71 -17.21 -17.86
N GLY A 7 14.63 -17.64 -17.22
CA GLY A 7 13.57 -16.75 -16.75
C GLY A 7 13.96 -16.13 -15.40
N ILE A 8 13.83 -14.81 -15.28
CA ILE A 8 13.89 -14.15 -13.97
C ILE A 8 12.49 -14.25 -13.36
N TYR A 9 12.39 -14.81 -12.17
CA TYR A 9 11.13 -14.94 -11.44
C TYR A 9 11.08 -13.90 -10.31
N ASP A 10 9.96 -13.21 -10.17
CA ASP A 10 9.68 -12.31 -9.05
C ASP A 10 8.60 -12.90 -8.15
N VAL A 11 8.77 -12.72 -6.84
CA VAL A 11 7.77 -13.06 -5.83
C VAL A 11 7.36 -11.79 -5.13
N PHE A 12 6.07 -11.46 -5.26
CA PHE A 12 5.45 -10.33 -4.59
C PHE A 12 4.34 -10.81 -3.66
N ALA A 13 4.37 -10.33 -2.42
CA ALA A 13 3.29 -10.51 -1.48
C ALA A 13 2.91 -9.16 -0.87
N HIS A 14 1.61 -8.89 -0.79
CA HIS A 14 1.08 -7.71 -0.11
C HIS A 14 -0.08 -8.09 0.79
N LEU A 15 0.02 -7.72 2.05
CA LEU A 15 -1.01 -7.96 3.05
C LEU A 15 -1.35 -6.65 3.72
N GLY A 16 -2.65 -6.41 3.89
CA GLY A 16 -3.15 -5.24 4.59
C GLY A 16 -4.48 -5.55 5.25
N THR A 17 -4.78 -4.79 6.30
CA THR A 17 -6.10 -4.83 6.96
C THR A 17 -6.61 -3.41 7.15
N ARG A 18 -7.92 -3.27 7.33
CA ARG A 18 -8.53 -1.99 7.68
C ARG A 18 -9.39 -2.18 8.92
N LEU A 19 -8.99 -1.51 10.00
CA LEU A 19 -9.75 -1.44 11.23
C LEU A 19 -10.39 -0.06 11.32
N SER A 20 -11.64 0.02 11.73
CA SER A 20 -12.31 1.32 11.89
C SER A 20 -13.23 1.36 13.09
N ARG A 21 -13.34 2.53 13.70
CA ARG A 21 -14.29 2.81 14.77
C ARG A 21 -14.98 4.15 14.52
N THR A 22 -16.29 4.18 14.74
CA THR A 22 -17.08 5.42 14.73
C THR A 22 -17.30 5.86 16.17
N PHE A 23 -17.01 7.12 16.45
CA PHE A 23 -17.20 7.77 17.74
C PHE A 23 -18.32 8.81 17.60
N ASP A 24 -19.30 8.75 18.50
CA ASP A 24 -20.29 9.80 18.65
C ASP A 24 -19.67 10.95 19.45
N VAL A 25 -19.57 12.13 18.84
CA VAL A 25 -18.91 13.30 19.45
C VAL A 25 -19.91 14.40 19.85
N GLY A 26 -21.18 14.26 19.47
CA GLY A 26 -22.28 15.10 19.96
C GLY A 26 -22.17 16.59 19.61
N GLY A 27 -21.36 16.95 18.63
CA GLY A 27 -21.14 18.33 18.23
C GLY A 27 -22.30 18.90 17.40
N ARG A 28 -22.46 20.23 17.42
CA ARG A 28 -23.53 20.94 16.70
C ARG A 28 -23.47 20.78 15.17
N HIS A 29 -22.26 20.65 14.61
CA HIS A 29 -22.02 20.53 13.17
C HIS A 29 -21.39 19.18 12.78
N VAL A 30 -20.80 18.48 13.75
CA VAL A 30 -20.18 17.17 13.57
C VAL A 30 -20.76 16.26 14.64
N ASP A 31 -21.58 15.31 14.25
CA ASP A 31 -22.25 14.37 15.16
C ASP A 31 -21.37 13.14 15.45
N LYS A 32 -20.61 12.69 14.45
CA LYS A 32 -19.75 11.51 14.53
C LYS A 32 -18.39 11.72 13.85
N ILE A 33 -17.37 11.04 14.36
CA ILE A 33 -16.06 10.92 13.72
C ILE A 33 -15.74 9.44 13.53
N ARG A 34 -15.40 9.05 12.30
CA ARG A 34 -14.84 7.72 12.01
C ARG A 34 -13.33 7.83 11.93
N HIS A 35 -12.63 6.99 12.70
CA HIS A 35 -11.20 6.78 12.56
C HIS A 35 -10.96 5.41 11.94
N SER A 36 -10.18 5.36 10.86
CA SER A 36 -9.64 4.10 10.34
C SER A 36 -8.13 4.06 10.44
N VAL A 37 -7.63 2.87 10.75
CA VAL A 37 -6.22 2.51 10.81
C VAL A 37 -6.00 1.35 9.83
N GLU A 38 -5.05 1.52 8.94
CA GLU A 38 -4.79 0.59 7.84
C GLU A 38 -3.29 0.22 7.84
N PRO A 39 -2.90 -0.85 8.54
CA PRO A 39 -1.56 -1.40 8.45
C PRO A 39 -1.39 -2.20 7.14
N GLU A 40 -0.24 -2.03 6.50
CA GLU A 40 0.15 -2.71 5.27
C GLU A 40 1.58 -3.24 5.39
N VAL A 41 1.83 -4.45 4.89
CA VAL A 41 3.15 -5.05 4.72
C VAL A 41 3.29 -5.61 3.31
N GLY A 42 4.41 -5.30 2.66
CA GLY A 42 4.75 -5.79 1.34
C GLY A 42 6.11 -6.48 1.36
N TYR A 43 6.22 -7.61 0.68
CA TYR A 43 7.48 -8.32 0.46
C TYR A 43 7.74 -8.47 -1.03
N LEU A 44 8.96 -8.14 -1.44
CA LEU A 44 9.44 -8.32 -2.81
C LEU A 44 10.74 -9.12 -2.76
N TYR A 45 10.71 -10.29 -3.40
CA TYR A 45 11.89 -11.10 -3.63
C TYR A 45 12.15 -11.26 -5.13
N ILE A 46 13.37 -10.93 -5.53
CA ILE A 46 13.91 -11.14 -6.86
C ILE A 46 15.26 -11.84 -6.67
N PRO A 47 15.44 -13.08 -7.14
CA PRO A 47 16.67 -13.83 -6.99
C PRO A 47 17.81 -13.18 -7.77
N ARG A 48 19.04 -13.49 -7.35
CA ARG A 48 20.23 -13.10 -8.09
C ARG A 48 20.46 -14.09 -9.22
N GLU A 49 20.11 -13.69 -10.44
CA GLU A 49 20.40 -14.48 -11.65
C GLU A 49 21.67 -14.00 -12.35
N ASP A 50 22.43 -14.96 -12.89
CA ASP A 50 23.63 -14.65 -13.68
C ASP A 50 23.22 -14.23 -15.10
N GLN A 51 23.24 -12.91 -15.32
CA GLN A 51 22.86 -12.25 -16.56
C GLN A 51 24.09 -12.03 -17.48
N SER A 52 25.22 -12.69 -17.25
CA SER A 52 26.46 -12.55 -18.03
C SER A 52 26.35 -13.04 -19.48
N ASP A 53 25.40 -13.93 -19.78
CA ASP A 53 25.26 -14.60 -21.08
C ASP A 53 24.18 -13.95 -21.96
N LEU A 54 23.47 -12.94 -21.45
CA LEU A 54 22.50 -12.15 -22.21
C LEU A 54 23.24 -11.00 -22.93
N PRO A 55 22.96 -10.74 -24.22
CA PRO A 55 23.60 -9.64 -24.93
C PRO A 55 23.36 -8.31 -24.19
N GLN A 56 24.44 -7.60 -23.87
CA GLN A 56 24.39 -6.33 -23.14
C GLN A 56 23.79 -5.23 -24.04
N PHE A 57 22.54 -4.82 -23.78
CA PHE A 57 21.93 -3.72 -24.53
C PHE A 57 21.96 -2.38 -23.76
N ASP A 58 21.87 -2.32 -22.43
CA ASP A 58 22.33 -1.17 -21.63
C ASP A 58 22.41 -1.49 -20.10
N ARG A 59 22.81 -0.50 -19.27
CA ARG A 59 22.94 -0.60 -17.80
C ARG A 59 21.59 -0.68 -17.05
N LEU A 60 20.46 -0.51 -17.73
CA LEU A 60 19.11 -0.45 -17.14
C LEU A 60 18.38 -1.80 -17.21
N ASP A 61 18.83 -2.73 -18.06
CA ASP A 61 18.25 -4.07 -18.21
C ASP A 61 18.59 -5.04 -17.08
N ARG A 62 19.49 -4.67 -16.15
CA ARG A 62 19.88 -5.57 -15.07
C ARG A 62 18.83 -5.54 -13.95
N ILE A 63 17.96 -6.53 -13.89
CA ILE A 63 17.04 -6.68 -12.76
C ILE A 63 17.89 -6.93 -11.50
N GLU A 64 17.86 -5.96 -10.58
CA GLU A 64 18.60 -6.07 -9.32
C GLU A 64 18.00 -7.15 -8.43
N ALA A 65 18.86 -8.03 -7.93
CA ALA A 65 18.48 -8.95 -6.87
C ALA A 65 17.90 -8.15 -5.70
N THR A 66 16.68 -8.47 -5.32
CA THR A 66 15.90 -7.70 -4.35
C THR A 66 15.41 -8.63 -3.26
N ASN A 67 15.64 -8.24 -2.00
CA ASN A 67 14.97 -8.81 -0.84
C ASN A 67 14.50 -7.63 0.00
N ARG A 68 13.26 -7.20 -0.22
CA ARG A 68 12.75 -5.93 0.31
C ARG A 68 11.44 -6.13 1.04
N LEU A 69 11.44 -5.65 2.28
CA LEU A 69 10.26 -5.57 3.12
C LEU A 69 9.82 -4.11 3.21
N ARG A 70 8.54 -3.86 2.94
CA ARG A 70 7.89 -2.55 2.98
C ARG A 70 6.80 -2.58 4.02
N TYR A 71 6.62 -1.47 4.72
CA TYR A 71 5.55 -1.30 5.67
C TYR A 71 4.88 0.03 5.42
N ALA A 72 3.57 0.09 5.63
CA ALA A 72 2.88 1.36 5.69
C ALA A 72 1.83 1.34 6.79
N LEU A 73 1.54 2.52 7.34
CA LEU A 73 0.43 2.73 8.25
C LEU A 73 -0.33 3.96 7.80
N THR A 74 -1.59 3.77 7.42
CA THR A 74 -2.49 4.86 7.05
C THR A 74 -3.50 5.12 8.16
N ASN A 75 -3.64 6.39 8.55
CA ASN A 75 -4.63 6.89 9.49
C ASN A 75 -5.55 7.86 8.75
N ARG A 76 -6.86 7.68 8.89
CA ARG A 76 -7.87 8.53 8.25
C ARG A 76 -8.94 8.93 9.25
N LEU A 77 -9.25 10.22 9.32
CA LEU A 77 -10.38 10.74 10.10
C LEU A 77 -11.43 11.34 9.18
N THR A 78 -12.65 10.84 9.30
CA THR A 78 -13.81 11.31 8.55
C THR A 78 -14.88 11.81 9.51
N ALA A 79 -15.19 13.09 9.43
CA ALA A 79 -16.32 13.70 10.12
C ALA A 79 -17.61 13.38 9.37
N ARG A 80 -18.67 13.05 10.12
CA ARG A 80 -20.05 13.11 9.63
C ARG A 80 -20.63 14.46 10.06
N LEU A 81 -21.15 15.19 9.09
CA LEU A 81 -21.81 16.47 9.28
C LEU A 81 -23.30 16.28 9.01
N ASP A 82 -24.12 16.70 9.96
CA ASP A 82 -25.55 16.72 9.77
C ASP A 82 -25.94 17.94 8.92
N SER A 83 -26.75 17.73 7.89
CA SER A 83 -27.20 18.76 6.96
C SER A 83 -28.68 18.57 6.69
N LYS A 84 -29.37 19.68 6.39
CA LYS A 84 -30.81 19.68 6.06
C LYS A 84 -31.16 18.75 4.89
N SER A 85 -30.20 18.40 4.04
CA SER A 85 -30.35 17.52 2.87
C SER A 85 -29.86 16.07 3.10
N GLY A 86 -29.48 15.70 4.32
CA GLY A 86 -28.90 14.40 4.66
C GLY A 86 -27.44 14.48 5.10
N ALA A 87 -26.91 13.36 5.59
CA ALA A 87 -25.57 13.30 6.16
C ALA A 87 -24.47 13.53 5.10
N ARG A 88 -23.56 14.46 5.38
CA ARG A 88 -22.36 14.71 4.57
C ARG A 88 -21.14 14.14 5.28
N TYR A 89 -20.24 13.49 4.56
CA TYR A 89 -18.97 13.03 5.12
C TYR A 89 -17.84 13.93 4.63
N HIS A 90 -16.94 14.30 5.54
CA HIS A 90 -15.76 15.10 5.23
C HIS A 90 -14.53 14.46 5.87
N GLU A 91 -13.61 13.97 5.03
CA GLU A 91 -12.28 13.59 5.47
C GLU A 91 -11.48 14.86 5.74
N PHE A 92 -11.04 15.01 6.98
CA PHE A 92 -10.27 16.19 7.41
C PHE A 92 -8.85 15.83 7.82
N LEU A 93 -8.52 14.52 7.93
CA LEU A 93 -7.17 14.05 8.16
C LEU A 93 -6.91 12.78 7.36
N TYR A 94 -5.82 12.80 6.61
CA TYR A 94 -5.19 11.65 5.98
C TYR A 94 -3.70 11.70 6.30
N LEU A 95 -3.19 10.69 6.99
CA LEU A 95 -1.79 10.56 7.33
C LEU A 95 -1.31 9.18 6.95
N ARG A 96 -0.27 9.11 6.12
CA ARG A 96 0.39 7.86 5.74
C ARG A 96 1.87 7.91 6.08
N LEU A 97 2.35 6.87 6.74
CA LEU A 97 3.76 6.63 7.03
C LEU A 97 4.18 5.38 6.27
N SER A 98 5.29 5.44 5.51
CA SER A 98 5.78 4.34 4.66
C SER A 98 7.28 4.43 4.42
#